data_AF-A0A8I0HEA1-F1
#
_entry.id   AF-A0A8I0HEA1-F1
#
_cell.length_a   1.000
_cell.length_b   1.000
_cell.length_c   1.000
_cell.angle_alpha   90.00
_cell.angle_beta   90.00
_cell.angle_gamma   90.00
#
_symmetry.space_group_name_H-M   'P 1'
#
loop_
_entity.id
_entity.type
_entity.pdbx_description
1 polymer ?
#
loop_
_entity_poly.entity_id
_entity_poly.type
_entity_poly.pdbx_seq_one_letter_code
_entity_poly.pdbx_strand_id
1 'polypeptide(L)'
;EMLLRNRKNYPAADLIFTSPMLRCRQTKEILYKDQPYQIIEKWKEMNFGSFEGKTYFDLNGNEDYQRWIDSGGTLPFPGGESRAEFI
;
A
#
# COMPACT_ATOMS: atom_id res chain seq x y z
N GLU A 1 -14.27 11.60 -1.38
CA GLU A 1 -15.30 12.22 -2.26
C GLU A 1 -15.36 11.63 -3.67
N MET A 2 -14.25 11.51 -4.40
CA MET A 2 -14.25 11.02 -5.79
C MET A 2 -14.88 9.62 -5.96
N LEU A 3 -14.52 8.67 -5.10
CA LEU A 3 -15.09 7.31 -5.13
C LEU A 3 -16.60 7.30 -4.90
N LEU A 4 -17.11 8.15 -4.00
CA LEU A 4 -18.55 8.28 -3.74
C LEU A 4 -19.29 8.83 -4.96
N ARG A 5 -18.73 9.85 -5.62
CA ARG A 5 -19.32 10.46 -6.83
C ARG A 5 -19.36 9.48 -8.01
N ASN A 6 -18.34 8.63 -8.14
CA ASN A 6 -18.18 7.71 -9.27
C ASN A 6 -18.59 6.27 -8.97
N ARG A 7 -19.14 5.98 -7.79
CA ARG A 7 -19.50 4.61 -7.36
C ARG A 7 -20.34 3.85 -8.38
N LYS A 8 -21.27 4.54 -9.06
CA LYS A 8 -22.15 3.94 -10.08
C LYS A 8 -21.43 3.46 -11.35
N ASN A 9 -20.18 3.92 -11.55
CA ASN A 9 -19.36 3.57 -12.71
C ASN A 9 -18.49 2.34 -12.47
N TYR A 10 -18.45 1.83 -11.24
CA TYR A 10 -17.76 0.58 -10.94
C TYR A 10 -18.63 -0.60 -11.33
N PRO A 11 -18.06 -1.63 -12.00
CA PRO A 11 -18.81 -2.81 -12.37
C PRO A 11 -19.30 -3.58 -11.14
N ALA A 12 -20.31 -4.41 -11.30
CA ALA A 12 -20.63 -5.41 -10.30
C ALA A 12 -19.45 -6.38 -10.14
N ALA A 13 -19.21 -6.83 -8.92
CA ALA A 13 -18.19 -7.82 -8.61
C ALA A 13 -18.87 -9.02 -7.93
N ASP A 14 -18.57 -10.24 -8.37
CA ASP A 14 -19.06 -11.45 -7.70
C ASP A 14 -18.24 -11.75 -6.44
N LEU A 15 -16.94 -11.50 -6.51
CA LEU A 15 -15.98 -11.71 -5.43
C LEU A 15 -15.19 -10.44 -5.18
N ILE A 16 -14.95 -10.13 -3.90
CA ILE A 16 -14.19 -8.97 -3.48
C ILE A 16 -13.05 -9.42 -2.59
N PHE A 17 -11.85 -9.00 -2.97
CA PHE A 17 -10.62 -9.21 -2.21
C PHE A 17 -10.03 -7.86 -1.81
N THR A 18 -9.41 -7.78 -0.64
CA THR A 18 -8.79 -6.54 -0.19
C THR A 18 -7.53 -6.81 0.65
N SER A 19 -6.63 -5.85 0.64
CA SER A 19 -5.52 -5.78 1.61
C SER A 19 -6.07 -5.60 3.03
N PRO A 20 -5.39 -6.10 4.07
CA PRO A 20 -5.79 -5.86 5.46
C PRO A 20 -5.81 -4.36 5.83
N MET A 21 -5.08 -3.52 5.09
CA MET A 21 -4.95 -2.08 5.35
C MET A 21 -6.31 -1.37 5.35
N LEU A 22 -6.56 -0.55 6.37
CA LEU A 22 -7.85 0.14 6.57
C LEU A 22 -8.31 0.93 5.35
N ARG A 23 -7.39 1.63 4.67
CA ARG A 23 -7.68 2.39 3.44
C ARG A 23 -8.28 1.53 2.33
N CYS A 24 -7.84 0.27 2.21
CA CYS A 24 -8.32 -0.68 1.21
C CYS A 24 -9.70 -1.22 1.61
N ARG A 25 -9.91 -1.52 2.90
CA ARG A 25 -11.22 -1.93 3.42
C ARG A 25 -12.26 -0.81 3.27
N GLN A 26 -11.92 0.42 3.62
CA GLN A 26 -12.79 1.59 3.42
C GLN A 26 -13.12 1.82 1.94
N THR A 27 -12.15 1.62 1.04
CA THR A 27 -12.40 1.69 -0.41
C THR A 27 -13.42 0.64 -0.85
N LYS A 28 -13.28 -0.60 -0.38
CA LYS A 28 -14.28 -1.66 -0.59
C LYS A 28 -15.66 -1.24 -0.09
N GLU A 29 -15.76 -0.69 1.13
CA GLU A 29 -17.05 -0.30 1.72
C GLU A 29 -17.73 0.82 0.91
N ILE A 30 -16.95 1.79 0.41
CA ILE A 30 -17.49 2.86 -0.44
C ILE A 30 -18.05 2.31 -1.75
N LEU A 31 -17.33 1.38 -2.39
CA LEU A 31 -17.69 0.88 -3.72
C LEU A 31 -18.82 -0.15 -3.63
N TYR A 32 -18.64 -1.16 -2.79
CA TYR A 32 -19.45 -2.39 -2.78
C TYR A 32 -20.32 -2.55 -1.52
N LYS A 33 -20.34 -1.56 -0.62
CA LYS A 33 -21.15 -1.57 0.62
C LYS A 33 -20.94 -2.87 1.41
N ASP A 34 -22.03 -3.42 1.95
CA ASP A 34 -22.06 -4.58 2.84
C ASP A 34 -21.78 -5.92 2.14
N GLN A 35 -21.37 -5.93 0.87
CA GLN A 35 -21.03 -7.16 0.18
C GLN A 35 -19.90 -7.90 0.90
N PRO A 36 -20.00 -9.24 1.10
CA PRO A 36 -18.93 -10.02 1.69
C PRO A 36 -17.61 -9.90 0.91
N TYR A 37 -16.50 -9.96 1.62
CA TYR A 37 -15.17 -9.84 1.04
C TYR A 37 -14.16 -10.69 1.79
N GLN A 38 -13.04 -10.99 1.14
CA GLN A 38 -11.93 -11.72 1.72
C GLN A 38 -10.71 -10.81 1.88
N ILE A 39 -10.06 -10.89 3.03
CA ILE A 39 -8.79 -10.22 3.27
C ILE A 39 -7.66 -11.14 2.80
N ILE A 40 -6.78 -10.61 1.97
CA ILE A 40 -5.55 -11.29 1.55
C ILE A 40 -4.39 -10.63 2.27
N GLU A 41 -3.89 -11.25 3.33
CA GLU A 41 -2.79 -10.69 4.16
C GLU A 41 -1.54 -10.37 3.33
N LYS A 42 -1.24 -11.21 2.32
CA LYS A 42 -0.13 -10.99 1.39
C LYS A 42 -0.28 -9.76 0.48
N TRP A 43 -1.44 -9.10 0.46
CA TRP A 43 -1.64 -7.83 -0.26
C TRP A 43 -1.40 -6.61 0.64
N LYS A 44 -0.88 -6.81 1.85
CA LYS A 44 -0.40 -5.69 2.66
C LYS A 44 0.69 -4.94 1.88
N GLU A 45 0.64 -3.62 1.96
CA GLU A 45 1.67 -2.78 1.35
C GLU A 45 3.03 -3.04 1.99
N MET A 46 4.09 -2.82 1.22
CA MET A 46 5.46 -2.94 1.65
C MET A 46 5.73 -2.12 2.92
N ASN A 47 6.41 -2.72 3.89
CA ASN A 47 6.91 -2.04 5.08
C ASN A 47 8.17 -1.23 4.71
N PHE A 48 8.02 0.10 4.63
CA PHE A 48 9.13 1.01 4.34
C PHE A 48 10.03 1.29 5.54
N GLY A 49 9.77 0.66 6.70
CA GLY A 49 10.59 0.77 7.90
C GLY A 49 10.79 2.21 8.33
N SER A 50 12.05 2.62 8.48
CA SER A 50 12.42 3.96 8.93
C SER A 50 12.07 5.07 7.92
N PHE A 51 11.65 4.73 6.70
CA PHE A 51 11.17 5.69 5.71
C PHE A 51 9.65 5.93 5.79
N GLU A 52 8.91 5.15 6.60
CA GLU A 52 7.48 5.39 6.79
C GLU A 52 7.20 6.79 7.36
N GLY A 53 6.14 7.43 6.82
CA GLY A 53 5.70 8.75 7.25
C GLY A 53 6.63 9.91 6.84
N LYS A 54 7.70 9.63 6.09
CA LYS A 54 8.62 10.65 5.57
C LYS A 54 8.34 10.93 4.10
N THR A 55 8.44 12.19 3.70
CA THR A 55 8.50 12.56 2.29
C THR A 55 9.91 12.37 1.74
N TYR A 56 10.06 12.40 0.41
CA TYR A 56 11.39 12.37 -0.20
C TYR A 56 12.25 13.57 0.21
N PHE A 57 11.64 14.72 0.54
CA PHE A 57 12.35 15.88 1.05
C PHE A 57 12.87 15.65 2.47
N ASP A 58 12.09 15.01 3.34
CA ASP A 58 12.51 14.68 4.71
C ASP A 58 13.65 13.66 4.73
N LEU A 59 13.78 12.87 3.67
CA LEU A 59 14.85 11.88 3.48
C LEU A 59 16.08 12.46 2.77
N ASN A 60 16.04 13.72 2.31
CA ASN A 60 17.17 14.33 1.65
C ASN A 60 18.36 14.47 2.62
N GLY A 61 19.54 14.00 2.21
CA GLY A 61 20.73 13.95 3.06
C GLY A 61 20.77 12.77 4.05
N ASN A 62 19.76 11.90 4.06
CA ASN A 62 19.82 10.64 4.80
C ASN A 62 20.71 9.63 4.06
N GLU A 63 21.75 9.13 4.73
CA GLU A 63 22.72 8.19 4.15
C GLU A 63 22.14 6.83 3.79
N ASP A 64 21.16 6.32 4.54
CA ASP A 64 20.46 5.08 4.21
C ASP A 64 19.59 5.26 2.96
N TYR A 65 18.93 6.41 2.84
CA TYR A 65 18.11 6.73 1.67
C TYR A 65 18.96 6.89 0.41
N GLN A 66 20.12 7.57 0.50
CA GLN A 66 21.04 7.68 -0.63
C GLN A 66 21.56 6.30 -1.05
N ARG A 67 21.97 5.45 -0.10
CA ARG A 67 22.39 4.06 -0.41
C ARG A 67 21.28 3.26 -1.08
N TRP A 68 20.04 3.42 -0.62
CA TRP A 68 18.88 2.76 -1.23
C TRP A 68 18.68 3.24 -2.68
N ILE A 69 18.78 4.54 -2.95
CA ILE A 69 18.74 5.11 -4.32
C ILE A 69 19.88 4.57 -5.18
N ASP A 70 21.12 4.58 -4.67
CA ASP A 70 22.31 4.14 -5.40
C ASP A 70 22.24 2.65 -5.76
N SER A 71 21.50 1.86 -4.99
CA SER A 71 21.21 0.46 -5.31
C SER A 71 20.18 0.27 -6.43
N GLY A 72 19.54 1.34 -6.91
CA GLY A 72 18.40 1.23 -7.81
C GLY A 72 17.13 0.72 -7.12
N GLY A 73 17.01 0.96 -5.81
CA GLY A 73 15.88 0.51 -5.00
C GLY A 73 15.83 -1.00 -4.76
N THR A 74 16.99 -1.67 -4.74
CA THR A 74 17.08 -3.12 -4.51
C THR A 74 17.50 -3.48 -3.08
N LEU A 75 18.16 -2.57 -2.36
CA LEU A 75 18.46 -2.77 -0.95
C LEU A 75 17.16 -2.80 -0.12
N PRO A 76 17.14 -3.55 0.99
CA PRO A 76 16.01 -3.52 1.92
C PRO A 76 15.84 -2.13 2.53
N PHE A 77 14.60 -1.82 2.90
CA PHE A 77 14.32 -0.62 3.70
C PHE A 77 14.90 -0.78 5.11
N PRO A 78 15.55 0.25 5.69
CA PRO A 78 16.10 0.16 7.05
C PRO A 78 15.00 -0.13 8.08
N GLY A 79 15.06 -1.30 8.72
CA GLY A 79 14.01 -1.78 9.64
C GLY A 79 12.67 -2.10 8.97
N GLY A 80 12.65 -2.19 7.64
CA GLY A 80 11.51 -2.56 6.83
C GLY A 80 11.74 -3.88 6.09
N GLU A 81 10.96 -4.10 5.04
CA GLU A 81 11.06 -5.30 4.21
C GLU A 81 12.11 -5.15 3.10
N SER A 82 12.70 -6.27 2.72
CA SER A 82 13.38 -6.45 1.45
C SER A 82 12.39 -6.74 0.32
N ARG A 83 12.83 -6.55 -0.93
CA ARG A 83 12.04 -6.94 -2.09
C ARG A 83 11.74 -8.45 -2.14
N ALA A 84 12.61 -9.28 -1.57
CA ALA A 84 12.40 -10.73 -1.51
C ALA A 84 11.35 -11.13 -0.47
N GLU A 85 11.23 -10.39 0.63
CA GLU A 85 10.19 -10.63 1.64
C GLU A 85 8.81 -10.15 1.21
N PHE A 86 8.76 -9.13 0.35
CA PHE A 86 7.50 -8.56 -0.16
C PHE A 86 6.83 -9.42 -1.25
N ILE A 87 7.60 -10.17 -2.04
CA ILE A 87 7.10 -10.95 -3.21
C ILE A 87 6.54 -12.32 -2.79
#